data_AF-A0A1Z5SXN8-F1
#
_entry.id   AF-A0A1Z5SXN8-F1
#
_cell.length_a   1.000
_cell.length_b   1.000
_cell.length_c   1.000
_cell.angle_alpha   90.00
_cell.angle_beta   90.00
_cell.angle_gamma   90.00
#
_symmetry.space_group_name_H-M   'P 1'
#
loop_
_entity.id
_entity.type
_entity.pdbx_description
1 polymer ?
#
loop_
_entity_poly.entity_id
_entity_poly.type
_entity_poly.pdbx_seq_one_letter_code
_entity_poly.pdbx_strand_id
1 'polypeptide(L)'
;MSRASWEQYLPQSLDDHTIQNSIKGLFDQIQLHVENFYFNPHDPIKIPPEGHQRLSQLQTPHLPGALVDCMMSSRSVLPTIKHCLAYQVAQGMMAGPQPRLLPLGFTYACGDRNFSDSTGRKAVAARQAFNTWRVLTAYFRQDANAQTQSAASLARNIEMDVDTFTDAFAKWRSEAQDVAGAKSHLEGLLKNAASVATTLFSQPSMYQFSWMHVSQKHRSVAVVPTFTKVTDEQGRALEQPQELMRLIAERI
;
A
#
# COMPACT_ATOMS: atom_id res chain seq x y z
N MET A 1 4.14 -17.77 32.74
CA MET A 1 5.14 -16.70 32.93
C MET A 1 4.39 -15.38 32.95
N SER A 2 4.48 -14.59 34.01
CA SER A 2 3.81 -13.28 34.04
C SER A 2 4.50 -12.35 33.04
N ARG A 3 3.72 -11.69 32.18
CA ARG A 3 4.23 -10.64 31.29
C ARG A 3 5.01 -9.62 32.11
N ALA A 4 6.14 -9.14 31.60
CA ALA A 4 6.86 -8.06 32.25
C ALA A 4 5.98 -6.79 32.30
N SER A 5 6.04 -6.01 33.38
CA SER A 5 5.15 -4.86 33.61
C SER A 5 5.19 -3.80 32.52
N TRP A 6 6.23 -3.75 31.69
CA TRP A 6 6.35 -2.82 30.57
C TRP A 6 5.55 -3.27 29.33
N GLU A 7 5.28 -4.56 29.16
CA GLU A 7 4.57 -5.10 27.99
C GLU A 7 3.11 -4.61 27.91
N GLN A 8 2.49 -4.29 29.05
CA GLN A 8 1.13 -3.73 29.10
C GLN A 8 1.04 -2.30 28.56
N TYR A 9 2.17 -1.59 28.47
CA TYR A 9 2.23 -0.22 27.93
C TYR A 9 2.56 -0.19 26.43
N LEU A 10 2.85 -1.35 25.83
CA LEU A 10 3.03 -1.46 24.39
C LEU A 10 1.70 -1.27 23.65
N PRO A 11 1.74 -0.89 22.35
CA PRO A 11 0.58 -1.00 21.47
C PRO A 11 -0.09 -2.37 21.59
N GLN A 12 -1.37 -2.34 21.98
CA GLN A 12 -2.18 -3.55 22.09
C GLN A 12 -2.73 -3.93 20.71
N SER A 13 -2.98 -5.23 20.51
CA SER A 13 -3.61 -5.69 19.27
C SER A 13 -4.99 -5.09 19.14
N LEU A 14 -5.26 -4.48 18.00
CA LEU A 14 -6.61 -4.14 17.57
C LEU A 14 -7.35 -5.42 17.17
N ASP A 15 -8.68 -5.35 17.20
CA ASP A 15 -9.51 -6.39 16.64
C ASP A 15 -9.40 -6.41 15.11
N ASP A 16 -9.53 -7.60 14.52
CA ASP A 16 -9.38 -7.79 13.08
C ASP A 16 -10.40 -6.97 12.27
N HIS A 17 -11.60 -6.70 12.83
CA HIS A 17 -12.64 -5.93 12.15
C HIS A 17 -12.28 -4.44 12.05
N THR A 18 -11.69 -3.85 13.09
CA THR A 18 -11.15 -2.48 13.03
C THR A 18 -10.08 -2.37 11.94
N ILE A 19 -9.14 -3.30 11.87
CA ILE A 19 -8.09 -3.31 10.84
C ILE A 19 -8.70 -3.50 9.45
N GLN A 20 -9.61 -4.46 9.29
CA GLN A 20 -10.31 -4.71 8.05
C GLN A 20 -11.04 -3.46 7.54
N ASN A 21 -11.75 -2.74 8.42
CA ASN A 21 -12.47 -1.52 8.05
C ASN A 21 -11.56 -0.38 7.64
N SER A 22 -10.41 -0.20 8.32
CA SER A 22 -9.41 0.81 7.93
C SER A 22 -8.85 0.52 6.53
N ILE A 23 -8.51 -0.74 6.23
CA ILE A 23 -7.97 -1.13 4.93
C ILE A 23 -9.03 -1.04 3.84
N LYS A 24 -10.26 -1.50 4.12
CA LYS A 24 -11.38 -1.39 3.18
C LYS A 24 -11.68 0.07 2.85
N GLY A 25 -11.79 0.93 3.86
CA GLY A 25 -12.02 2.36 3.67
C GLY A 25 -10.94 3.03 2.83
N LEU A 26 -9.68 2.59 2.97
CA LEU A 26 -8.58 3.10 2.15
C LEU A 26 -8.72 2.71 0.67
N PHE A 27 -9.03 1.45 0.36
CA PHE A 27 -9.23 1.04 -1.04
C PHE A 27 -10.52 1.60 -1.66
N ASP A 28 -11.56 1.83 -0.86
CA ASP A 28 -12.76 2.55 -1.30
C ASP A 28 -12.41 4.01 -1.67
N GLN A 29 -11.57 4.69 -0.87
CA GLN A 29 -11.08 6.05 -1.19
C GLN A 29 -10.23 6.09 -2.47
N ILE A 30 -9.44 5.04 -2.73
CA ILE A 30 -8.66 4.91 -3.97
C ILE A 30 -9.60 4.83 -5.18
N GLN A 31 -10.63 3.99 -5.11
CA GLN A 31 -11.62 3.88 -6.19
C GLN A 31 -12.33 5.22 -6.42
N LEU A 32 -12.80 5.85 -5.34
CA LEU A 32 -13.47 7.15 -5.39
C LEU A 32 -12.58 8.23 -6.01
N HIS A 33 -11.30 8.29 -5.65
CA HIS A 33 -10.36 9.23 -6.25
C HIS A 33 -10.24 9.02 -7.76
N VAL A 34 -10.08 7.77 -8.20
CA VAL A 34 -9.92 7.48 -9.63
C VAL A 34 -11.19 7.82 -10.41
N GLU A 35 -12.36 7.47 -9.86
CA GLU A 35 -13.66 7.71 -10.51
C GLU A 35 -14.04 9.19 -10.57
N ASN A 36 -13.61 9.99 -9.58
CA ASN A 36 -13.91 11.43 -9.56
C ASN A 36 -12.97 12.26 -10.45
N PHE A 37 -11.69 11.87 -10.56
CA PHE A 37 -10.66 12.70 -11.17
C PHE A 37 -10.15 12.23 -12.53
N TYR A 38 -10.49 11.01 -12.96
CA TYR A 38 -10.06 10.46 -14.24
C TYR A 38 -11.25 9.99 -15.07
N PHE A 39 -11.07 9.85 -16.39
CA PHE A 39 -12.14 9.44 -17.30
C PHE A 39 -11.68 8.32 -18.25
N ASN A 40 -12.64 7.56 -18.77
CA ASN A 40 -12.42 6.67 -19.89
C ASN A 40 -12.58 7.46 -21.20
N PRO A 41 -11.52 7.60 -22.02
CA PRO A 41 -11.62 8.35 -23.27
C PRO A 41 -12.44 7.57 -24.30
N HIS A 42 -13.20 8.25 -25.16
CA HIS A 42 -13.94 7.56 -26.23
C HIS A 42 -12.98 6.99 -27.29
N ASP A 43 -11.96 7.78 -27.65
CA ASP A 43 -10.93 7.43 -28.61
C ASP A 43 -9.57 7.18 -27.94
N PRO A 44 -8.70 6.32 -28.51
CA PRO A 44 -7.35 6.11 -28.00
C PRO A 44 -6.54 7.41 -27.95
N ILE A 45 -5.94 7.70 -26.79
CA ILE A 45 -5.10 8.88 -26.60
C ILE A 45 -3.68 8.59 -27.12
N LYS A 46 -3.14 9.50 -27.94
CA LYS A 46 -1.74 9.44 -28.36
C LYS A 46 -0.83 9.85 -27.20
N ILE A 47 0.01 8.93 -26.75
CA ILE A 47 0.98 9.15 -25.67
C ILE A 47 2.32 9.60 -26.29
N PRO A 48 2.88 10.76 -25.92
CA PRO A 48 4.22 11.16 -26.36
C PRO A 48 5.33 10.31 -25.69
N PRO A 49 6.57 10.28 -26.20
CA PRO A 49 7.66 9.50 -25.62
C PRO A 49 7.92 9.79 -24.13
N GLU A 50 7.85 11.06 -23.71
CA GLU A 50 7.97 11.45 -22.30
C GLU A 50 6.88 10.83 -21.42
N GLY A 51 5.67 10.67 -21.95
CA GLY A 51 4.57 10.01 -21.26
C GLY A 51 4.82 8.51 -21.05
N HIS A 52 5.51 7.86 -21.99
CA HIS A 52 5.90 6.45 -21.84
C HIS A 52 6.88 6.28 -20.67
N GLN A 53 7.86 7.20 -20.55
CA GLN A 53 8.81 7.17 -19.45
C GLN A 53 8.12 7.38 -18.09
N ARG A 54 7.19 8.34 -17.98
CA ARG A 54 6.44 8.56 -16.73
C ARG A 54 5.58 7.36 -16.36
N LEU A 55 4.89 6.75 -17.32
CA LEU A 55 4.12 5.52 -17.09
C LEU A 55 5.03 4.36 -16.66
N SER A 56 6.22 4.23 -17.24
CA SER A 56 7.15 3.16 -16.87
C SER A 56 7.57 3.20 -15.39
N GLN A 57 7.56 4.38 -14.75
CA GLN A 57 7.84 4.52 -13.32
C GLN A 57 6.74 3.92 -12.43
N LEU A 58 5.53 3.77 -12.96
CA LEU A 58 4.36 3.19 -12.28
C LEU A 58 4.05 1.76 -12.75
N GLN A 59 4.94 1.16 -13.55
CA GLN A 59 4.79 -0.23 -13.97
C GLN A 59 4.74 -1.15 -12.76
N THR A 60 3.78 -2.09 -12.75
CA THR A 60 3.68 -3.13 -11.73
C THR A 60 3.92 -4.51 -12.36
N PRO A 61 4.38 -5.50 -11.58
CA PRO A 61 4.55 -6.87 -12.07
C PRO A 61 3.22 -7.63 -12.24
N HIS A 62 2.10 -7.04 -11.80
CA HIS A 62 0.78 -7.69 -11.80
C HIS A 62 -0.13 -7.23 -12.94
N LEU A 63 0.32 -6.28 -13.75
CA LEU A 63 -0.34 -5.94 -15.00
C LEU A 63 -0.15 -7.06 -16.04
N PRO A 64 -1.12 -7.28 -16.94
CA PRO A 64 -1.01 -8.31 -17.97
C PRO A 64 -0.02 -7.97 -19.09
N GLY A 65 0.48 -6.73 -19.14
CA GLY A 65 1.46 -6.24 -20.11
C GLY A 65 2.10 -4.92 -19.66
N ALA A 66 2.76 -4.23 -20.58
CA ALA A 66 3.29 -2.90 -20.30
C ALA A 66 2.15 -1.93 -19.99
N LEU A 67 2.35 -1.04 -19.02
CA LEU A 67 1.34 -0.07 -18.59
C LEU A 67 0.85 0.75 -19.77
N VAL A 68 1.75 1.16 -20.66
CA VAL A 68 1.42 1.89 -21.89
C VAL A 68 0.37 1.15 -22.72
N ASP A 69 0.53 -0.16 -22.92
CA ASP A 69 -0.40 -0.98 -23.70
C ASP A 69 -1.76 -1.10 -23.00
N CYS A 70 -1.75 -1.23 -21.66
CA CYS A 70 -2.96 -1.23 -20.84
C CYS A 70 -3.71 0.10 -20.88
N MET A 71 -3.07 1.20 -21.28
CA MET A 71 -3.70 2.51 -21.38
C MET A 71 -4.24 2.83 -22.79
N MET A 72 -3.99 1.96 -23.79
CA MET A 72 -4.44 2.16 -25.17
C MET A 72 -5.93 1.83 -25.39
N SER A 73 -6.53 1.00 -24.54
CA SER A 73 -7.95 0.66 -24.63
C SER A 73 -8.78 1.52 -23.68
N SER A 74 -9.83 2.15 -24.20
CA SER A 74 -10.75 2.98 -23.40
C SER A 74 -11.26 2.27 -22.15
N ARG A 75 -11.67 1.01 -22.29
CA ARG A 75 -12.25 0.21 -21.20
C ARG A 75 -11.25 -0.18 -20.11
N SER A 76 -9.95 -0.09 -20.38
CA SER A 76 -8.90 -0.52 -19.46
C SER A 76 -8.28 0.62 -18.67
N VAL A 77 -8.53 1.89 -19.05
CA VAL A 77 -7.93 3.07 -18.42
C VAL A 77 -8.23 3.13 -16.93
N LEU A 78 -9.50 3.26 -16.52
CA LEU A 78 -9.84 3.39 -15.10
C LEU A 78 -9.42 2.18 -14.25
N PRO A 79 -9.68 0.91 -14.67
CA PRO A 79 -9.16 -0.26 -13.94
C PRO A 79 -7.64 -0.25 -13.77
N THR A 80 -6.90 0.19 -14.78
CA THR A 80 -5.43 0.24 -14.76
C THR A 80 -4.93 1.33 -13.83
N ILE A 81 -5.54 2.52 -13.85
CA ILE A 81 -5.21 3.61 -12.92
C ILE A 81 -5.51 3.19 -11.47
N LYS A 82 -6.68 2.59 -11.22
CA LYS A 82 -7.05 2.02 -9.91
C LYS A 82 -6.00 1.03 -9.42
N HIS A 83 -5.60 0.08 -10.27
CA HIS A 83 -4.56 -0.89 -9.95
C HIS A 83 -3.23 -0.22 -9.58
N CYS A 84 -2.74 0.71 -10.41
CA CYS A 84 -1.45 1.35 -10.17
C CYS A 84 -1.44 2.12 -8.84
N LEU A 85 -2.51 2.87 -8.54
CA LEU A 85 -2.63 3.60 -7.28
C LEU A 85 -2.71 2.65 -6.08
N ALA A 86 -3.58 1.63 -6.18
CA ALA A 86 -3.76 0.63 -5.14
C ALA A 86 -2.47 -0.13 -4.84
N TYR A 87 -1.70 -0.49 -5.88
CA TYR A 87 -0.41 -1.15 -5.76
C TYR A 87 0.63 -0.24 -5.11
N GLN A 88 0.75 1.01 -5.58
CA GLN A 88 1.67 1.99 -5.01
C GLN A 88 1.40 2.21 -3.51
N VAL A 89 0.13 2.39 -3.13
CA VAL A 89 -0.28 2.56 -1.73
C VAL A 89 0.07 1.31 -0.91
N ALA A 90 -0.33 0.12 -1.37
CA ALA A 90 -0.03 -1.12 -0.65
C ALA A 90 1.48 -1.36 -0.46
N GLN A 91 2.30 -1.09 -1.48
CA GLN A 91 3.76 -1.19 -1.36
C GLN A 91 4.34 -0.15 -0.41
N GLY A 92 3.85 1.09 -0.48
CA GLY A 92 4.30 2.18 0.39
C GLY A 92 4.01 1.95 1.87
N MET A 93 2.91 1.25 2.18
CA MET A 93 2.49 0.91 3.55
C MET A 93 3.28 -0.26 4.16
N MET A 94 3.90 -1.10 3.33
CA MET A 94 4.60 -2.29 3.79
C MET A 94 6.06 -1.97 4.10
N ALA A 95 6.57 -2.57 5.16
CA ALA A 95 7.96 -2.40 5.56
C ALA A 95 8.86 -3.26 4.65
N GLY A 96 9.40 -2.66 3.58
CA GLY A 96 10.20 -3.31 2.53
C GLY A 96 11.37 -2.45 2.05
N PRO A 97 11.89 -2.65 0.81
CA PRO A 97 13.03 -1.91 0.28
C PRO A 97 12.77 -0.40 0.08
N GLN A 98 11.51 -0.03 -0.17
CA GLN A 98 11.09 1.37 -0.37
C GLN A 98 9.75 1.67 0.34
N PRO A 99 9.71 1.66 1.68
CA PRO A 99 8.51 1.88 2.45
C PRO A 99 8.23 3.40 2.52
N ARG A 100 7.63 3.95 1.46
CA ARG A 100 7.50 5.40 1.27
C ARG A 100 6.45 6.06 2.17
N LEU A 101 5.50 5.30 2.69
CA LEU A 101 4.40 5.79 3.56
C LEU A 101 4.61 5.44 5.05
N LEU A 102 5.76 4.84 5.40
CA LEU A 102 6.13 4.61 6.78
C LEU A 102 7.13 5.68 7.27
N PRO A 103 7.05 6.10 8.55
CA PRO A 103 8.06 6.96 9.16
C PRO A 103 9.47 6.34 9.00
N LEU A 104 10.52 7.16 8.80
CA LEU A 104 11.89 6.65 8.54
C LEU A 104 12.39 5.66 9.60
N GLY A 105 11.94 5.81 10.85
CA GLY A 105 12.25 4.87 11.94
C GLY A 105 11.78 3.44 11.74
N PHE A 106 10.73 3.27 10.93
CA PHE A 106 10.00 2.02 10.76
C PHE A 106 10.61 1.18 9.63
N THR A 107 11.69 1.65 9.01
CA THR A 107 12.30 1.06 7.81
C THR A 107 13.65 0.37 8.14
N TYR A 108 14.22 0.64 9.31
CA TYR A 108 15.59 0.25 9.66
C TYR A 108 15.84 -1.26 9.77
N ALA A 109 14.85 -2.06 10.20
CA ALA A 109 15.02 -3.51 10.36
C ALA A 109 14.61 -4.33 9.12
N CYS A 110 14.19 -3.65 8.04
CA CYS A 110 13.49 -4.24 6.89
C CYS A 110 14.35 -4.57 5.66
N GLY A 111 15.67 -4.73 5.77
CA GLY A 111 16.45 -5.30 4.67
C GLY A 111 15.81 -6.60 4.14
N ASP A 112 16.03 -6.98 2.87
CA ASP A 112 15.38 -8.05 2.05
C ASP A 112 15.04 -9.40 2.75
N ARG A 113 14.24 -9.36 3.82
CA ARG A 113 13.91 -10.50 4.67
C ARG A 113 12.48 -10.89 4.37
N ASN A 114 12.34 -11.80 3.40
CA ASN A 114 11.10 -12.52 3.19
C ASN A 114 10.87 -13.48 4.37
N PHE A 115 10.14 -13.02 5.38
CA PHE A 115 9.75 -13.82 6.54
C PHE A 115 8.62 -14.82 6.24
N SER A 116 8.06 -14.82 5.02
CA SER A 116 6.76 -15.44 4.75
C SER A 116 6.76 -16.97 4.83
N ASP A 117 7.82 -17.66 4.39
CA ASP A 117 7.68 -19.12 4.11
C ASP A 117 8.62 -20.02 4.91
N SER A 118 9.51 -19.46 5.73
CA SER A 118 10.51 -20.26 6.44
C SER A 118 10.00 -20.73 7.82
N THR A 119 9.98 -22.05 8.01
CA THR A 119 9.50 -22.74 9.23
C THR A 119 10.63 -23.13 10.19
N GLY A 120 11.89 -22.95 9.79
CA GLY A 120 13.04 -23.26 10.64
C GLY A 120 13.07 -22.41 11.91
N ARG A 121 13.64 -22.94 13.00
CA ARG A 121 13.73 -22.24 14.31
C ARG A 121 14.32 -20.83 14.20
N LYS A 122 15.34 -20.64 13.34
CA LYS A 122 15.97 -19.34 13.08
C LYS A 122 14.98 -18.34 12.44
N ALA A 123 14.13 -18.80 11.53
CA ALA A 123 13.14 -17.96 10.87
C ALA A 123 12.00 -17.56 11.82
N VAL A 124 11.54 -18.50 12.65
CA VAL A 124 10.57 -18.21 13.72
C VAL A 124 11.13 -17.16 14.68
N ALA A 125 12.36 -17.35 15.18
CA ALA A 125 13.00 -16.39 16.06
C ALA A 125 13.20 -15.01 15.41
N ALA A 126 13.59 -14.97 14.13
CA ALA A 126 13.79 -13.71 13.41
C ALA A 126 12.47 -12.95 13.21
N ARG A 127 11.37 -13.65 12.91
CA ARG A 127 10.02 -13.08 12.80
C ARG A 127 9.51 -12.55 14.14
N GLN A 128 9.70 -13.30 15.22
CA GLN A 128 9.35 -12.84 16.57
C GLN A 128 10.13 -11.58 16.95
N ALA A 129 11.45 -11.58 16.74
CA ALA A 129 12.29 -10.42 16.99
C ALA A 129 11.86 -9.21 16.15
N PHE A 130 11.48 -9.42 14.89
CA PHE A 130 10.97 -8.36 14.02
C PHE A 130 9.65 -7.78 14.53
N ASN A 131 8.67 -8.61 14.91
CA ASN A 131 7.40 -8.15 15.45
C ASN A 131 7.60 -7.37 16.76
N THR A 132 8.44 -7.89 17.66
CA THR A 132 8.78 -7.18 18.90
C THR A 132 9.44 -5.84 18.61
N TRP A 133 10.38 -5.79 17.67
CA TRP A 133 11.03 -4.54 17.25
C TRP A 133 10.01 -3.52 16.70
N ARG A 134 9.06 -3.95 15.88
CA ARG A 134 8.02 -3.06 15.34
C ARG A 134 7.19 -2.41 16.45
N VAL A 135 6.68 -3.22 17.36
CA VAL A 135 5.84 -2.76 18.48
C VAL A 135 6.63 -1.83 19.41
N LEU A 136 7.88 -2.17 19.73
CA LEU A 136 8.77 -1.31 20.52
C LEU A 136 9.06 0.01 19.80
N THR A 137 9.35 -0.03 18.50
CA THR A 137 9.61 1.16 17.70
C THR A 137 8.39 2.08 17.69
N ALA A 138 7.19 1.52 17.52
CA ALA A 138 5.95 2.28 17.59
C ALA A 138 5.72 2.91 18.97
N TYR A 139 6.08 2.22 20.05
CA TYR A 139 6.02 2.75 21.42
C TYR A 139 6.97 3.94 21.63
N PHE A 140 8.26 3.78 21.32
CA PHE A 140 9.27 4.83 21.54
C PHE A 140 9.13 6.02 20.59
N ARG A 141 8.47 5.86 19.44
CA ARG A 141 8.27 6.94 18.46
C ARG A 141 7.14 7.90 18.81
N GLN A 142 6.50 7.73 19.96
CA GLN A 142 5.55 8.71 20.51
C GLN A 142 6.23 10.01 20.97
N ASP A 143 7.56 10.04 21.07
CA ASP A 143 8.33 11.23 21.44
C ASP A 143 8.31 12.34 20.37
N ALA A 144 7.91 13.55 20.77
CA ALA A 144 7.65 14.69 19.89
C ALA A 144 8.82 15.07 18.95
N ASN A 145 10.08 14.95 19.41
CA ASN A 145 11.26 15.33 18.62
C ASN A 145 11.58 14.33 17.49
N ALA A 146 11.39 13.03 17.75
CA ALA A 146 11.59 11.99 16.73
C ALA A 146 10.47 12.02 15.67
N GLN A 147 9.33 12.62 16.02
CA GLN A 147 8.17 12.79 15.16
C GLN A 147 8.37 13.89 14.11
N THR A 148 9.03 15.01 14.45
CA THR A 148 9.17 16.16 13.53
C THR A 148 10.01 15.86 12.28
N GLN A 149 11.21 15.31 12.43
CA GLN A 149 12.07 14.99 11.28
C GLN A 149 11.45 13.89 10.42
N SER A 150 10.85 12.89 11.06
CA SER A 150 10.19 11.80 10.35
C SER A 150 8.93 12.26 9.61
N ALA A 151 8.20 13.24 10.14
CA ALA A 151 7.04 13.83 9.48
C ALA A 151 7.45 14.62 8.23
N ALA A 152 8.56 15.37 8.28
CA ALA A 152 9.07 16.10 7.12
C ALA A 152 9.48 15.16 5.97
N SER A 153 10.19 14.07 6.28
CA SER A 153 10.55 13.06 5.27
C SER A 153 9.32 12.37 4.68
N LEU A 154 8.33 12.03 5.51
CA LEU A 154 7.07 11.43 5.07
C LEU A 154 6.29 12.39 4.17
N ALA A 155 6.17 13.66 4.54
CA ALA A 155 5.50 14.68 3.74
C ALA A 155 6.14 14.83 2.36
N ARG A 156 7.48 14.87 2.29
CA ARG A 156 8.21 14.90 1.01
C ARG A 156 7.97 13.66 0.15
N ASN A 157 7.94 12.47 0.75
CA ASN A 157 7.65 11.25 0.00
C ASN A 157 6.23 11.27 -0.58
N ILE A 158 5.26 11.73 0.21
CA ILE A 158 3.87 11.88 -0.21
C ILE A 158 3.77 12.88 -1.38
N GLU A 159 4.40 14.05 -1.26
CA GLU A 159 4.43 15.06 -2.32
C GLU A 159 5.01 14.50 -3.64
N MET A 160 6.16 13.83 -3.56
CA MET A 160 6.79 13.19 -4.71
C MET A 160 5.89 12.11 -5.35
N ASP A 161 5.18 11.32 -4.53
CA ASP A 161 4.26 10.29 -5.00
C ASP A 161 3.01 10.87 -5.65
N VAL A 162 2.48 11.98 -5.11
CA VAL A 162 1.36 12.75 -5.71
C VAL A 162 1.77 13.28 -7.08
N ASP A 163 2.93 13.93 -7.17
CA ASP A 163 3.43 14.51 -8.42
C ASP A 163 3.68 13.42 -9.47
N THR A 164 4.42 12.37 -9.10
CA THR A 164 4.72 11.25 -10.01
C THR A 164 3.44 10.64 -10.57
N PHE A 165 2.44 10.38 -9.71
CA PHE A 165 1.19 9.77 -10.12
C PHE A 165 0.35 10.70 -11.00
N THR A 166 0.15 11.95 -10.57
CA THR A 166 -0.70 12.91 -11.28
C THR A 166 -0.12 13.36 -12.61
N ASP A 167 1.22 13.37 -12.74
CA ASP A 167 1.92 13.69 -13.99
C ASP A 167 1.92 12.52 -14.99
N ALA A 168 2.03 11.28 -14.50
CA ALA A 168 1.98 10.09 -15.35
C ALA A 168 0.60 9.91 -16.00
N PHE A 169 -0.48 10.17 -15.25
CA PHE A 169 -1.86 10.01 -15.73
C PHE A 169 -2.53 11.31 -16.18
N ALA A 170 -1.77 12.40 -16.35
CA ALA A 170 -2.31 13.73 -16.67
C ALA A 170 -3.22 13.76 -17.91
N LYS A 171 -2.97 12.90 -18.91
CA LYS A 171 -3.75 12.81 -20.14
C LYS A 171 -5.15 12.21 -19.97
N TRP A 172 -5.40 11.48 -18.89
CA TRP A 172 -6.69 10.84 -18.58
C TRP A 172 -7.42 11.55 -17.45
N ARG A 173 -6.92 12.70 -17.00
CA ARG A 173 -7.56 13.52 -15.97
C ARG A 173 -8.80 14.20 -16.56
N SER A 174 -9.91 14.17 -15.82
CA SER A 174 -11.14 14.83 -16.23
C SER A 174 -10.94 16.33 -16.32
N GLU A 175 -11.32 16.94 -17.46
CA GLU A 175 -11.24 18.40 -17.66
C GLU A 175 -12.15 19.19 -16.73
N ALA A 176 -13.21 18.55 -16.22
CA ALA A 176 -14.14 19.17 -15.27
C ALA A 176 -13.54 19.36 -13.87
N GLN A 177 -12.39 18.75 -13.58
CA GLN A 177 -11.74 18.79 -12.27
C GLN A 177 -10.46 19.62 -12.31
N ASP A 178 -10.27 20.45 -11.30
CA ASP A 178 -9.04 21.22 -11.13
C ASP A 178 -7.86 20.32 -10.74
N VAL A 179 -6.67 20.65 -11.25
CA VAL A 179 -5.42 19.94 -11.00
C VAL A 179 -5.03 20.04 -9.53
N ALA A 180 -5.18 21.22 -8.92
CA ALA A 180 -4.86 21.39 -7.50
C ALA A 180 -5.85 20.60 -6.62
N GLY A 181 -7.12 20.53 -7.02
CA GLY A 181 -8.12 19.66 -6.39
C GLY A 181 -7.73 18.17 -6.42
N ALA A 182 -7.31 17.66 -7.58
CA ALA A 182 -6.88 16.26 -7.73
C ALA A 182 -5.64 15.95 -6.87
N LYS A 183 -4.64 16.85 -6.87
CA LYS A 183 -3.43 16.69 -6.05
C LYS A 183 -3.75 16.73 -4.56
N SER A 184 -4.55 17.69 -4.12
CA SER A 184 -4.96 17.84 -2.71
C SER A 184 -5.72 16.62 -2.19
N HIS A 185 -6.66 16.08 -2.99
CA HIS A 185 -7.38 14.87 -2.63
C HIS A 185 -6.45 13.64 -2.53
N LEU A 186 -5.51 13.50 -3.47
CA LEU A 186 -4.54 12.40 -3.46
C LEU A 186 -3.57 12.53 -2.27
N GLU A 187 -3.13 13.73 -1.94
CA GLU A 187 -2.29 13.99 -0.77
C GLU A 187 -3.01 13.59 0.53
N GLY A 188 -4.29 13.95 0.67
CA GLY A 188 -5.13 13.52 1.79
C GLY A 188 -5.26 11.99 1.88
N LEU A 189 -5.44 11.32 0.74
CA LEU A 189 -5.48 9.86 0.65
C LEU A 189 -4.16 9.23 1.10
N LEU A 190 -3.01 9.72 0.63
CA LEU A 190 -1.71 9.18 1.01
C LEU A 190 -1.36 9.46 2.48
N LYS A 191 -1.79 10.60 3.04
CA LYS A 191 -1.71 10.87 4.49
C LYS A 191 -2.54 9.87 5.29
N ASN A 192 -3.76 9.57 4.84
CA ASN A 192 -4.59 8.53 5.46
C ASN A 192 -3.91 7.15 5.35
N ALA A 193 -3.38 6.80 4.19
CA ALA A 193 -2.63 5.56 3.98
C ALA A 193 -1.42 5.45 4.94
N ALA A 194 -0.67 6.53 5.16
CA ALA A 194 0.44 6.55 6.11
C ALA A 194 -0.01 6.36 7.56
N SER A 195 -1.17 6.91 7.94
CA SER A 195 -1.81 6.66 9.24
C SER A 195 -2.17 5.18 9.40
N VAL A 196 -2.82 4.58 8.39
CA VAL A 196 -3.15 3.14 8.39
C VAL A 196 -1.88 2.28 8.41
N ALA A 197 -0.82 2.65 7.69
CA ALA A 197 0.46 1.95 7.70
C ALA A 197 1.09 1.95 9.10
N THR A 198 1.06 3.10 9.78
CA THR A 198 1.55 3.25 11.15
C THR A 198 0.76 2.37 12.12
N THR A 199 -0.57 2.34 11.97
CA THR A 199 -1.45 1.46 12.75
C THR A 199 -1.14 -0.01 12.49
N LEU A 200 -0.98 -0.44 11.23
CA LEU A 200 -0.60 -1.81 10.90
C LEU A 200 0.75 -2.17 11.51
N PHE A 201 1.72 -1.27 11.43
CA PHE A 201 3.06 -1.51 11.94
C PHE A 201 3.09 -1.68 13.47
N SER A 202 2.26 -0.91 14.18
CA SER A 202 2.13 -1.01 15.63
C SER A 202 1.43 -2.29 16.11
N GLN A 203 0.82 -3.05 15.20
CA GLN A 203 0.20 -4.33 15.57
C GLN A 203 1.26 -5.39 15.88
N PRO A 204 1.05 -6.21 16.93
CA PRO A 204 1.87 -7.39 17.21
C PRO A 204 1.80 -8.47 16.12
N SER A 205 0.68 -8.51 15.41
CA SER A 205 0.42 -9.41 14.28
C SER A 205 0.97 -8.84 12.96
N MET A 206 1.34 -9.73 12.05
CA MET A 206 1.76 -9.38 10.69
C MET A 206 0.62 -9.56 9.70
N TYR A 207 0.62 -8.68 8.70
CA TYR A 207 -0.35 -8.68 7.61
C TYR A 207 0.38 -8.65 6.28
N GLN A 208 -0.28 -9.12 5.23
CA GLN A 208 0.26 -9.15 3.89
C GLN A 208 -0.79 -8.79 2.84
N PHE A 209 -0.36 -8.02 1.85
CA PHE A 209 -1.10 -7.84 0.61
C PHE A 209 -0.66 -8.87 -0.43
N SER A 210 -1.64 -9.54 -1.04
CA SER A 210 -1.40 -10.49 -2.13
C SER A 210 -2.13 -10.04 -3.39
N TRP A 211 -1.35 -9.86 -4.44
CA TRP A 211 -1.80 -9.54 -5.78
C TRP A 211 -1.70 -10.82 -6.61
N MET A 212 -2.71 -11.69 -6.51
CA MET A 212 -2.71 -12.90 -7.34
C MET A 212 -2.69 -12.51 -8.82
N HIS A 213 -1.99 -13.30 -9.64
CA HIS A 213 -2.11 -13.21 -11.09
C HIS A 213 -3.56 -13.56 -11.46
N VAL A 214 -4.36 -12.54 -11.73
CA VAL A 214 -5.63 -12.74 -12.41
C VAL A 214 -5.26 -13.32 -13.77
N SER A 215 -5.64 -14.57 -14.03
CA SER A 215 -5.20 -15.32 -15.20
C SER A 215 -5.26 -14.46 -16.46
N GLN A 216 -4.15 -14.41 -17.21
CA GLN A 216 -4.05 -13.64 -18.47
C GLN A 216 -5.20 -13.96 -19.45
N LYS A 217 -5.82 -15.14 -19.33
CA LYS A 217 -6.98 -15.57 -20.11
C LYS A 217 -8.23 -14.70 -19.90
N HIS A 218 -8.37 -14.02 -18.76
CA HIS A 218 -9.59 -13.28 -18.42
C HIS A 218 -9.51 -11.77 -18.68
N ARG A 219 -8.39 -11.26 -19.22
CA ARG A 219 -8.14 -9.83 -19.45
C ARG A 219 -8.68 -8.99 -18.29
N SER A 220 -8.13 -9.18 -17.10
CA SER A 220 -8.56 -8.48 -15.90
C SER A 220 -7.37 -8.08 -15.05
N VAL A 221 -7.58 -7.04 -14.24
CA VAL A 221 -6.57 -6.46 -13.37
C VAL A 221 -7.11 -6.37 -11.95
N ALA A 222 -6.30 -6.74 -10.96
CA ALA A 222 -6.68 -6.63 -9.56
C ALA A 222 -6.68 -5.16 -9.13
N VAL A 223 -7.82 -4.61 -8.73
CA VAL A 223 -7.93 -3.22 -8.27
C VAL A 223 -7.88 -3.12 -6.74
N VAL A 224 -8.17 -4.21 -6.04
CA VAL A 224 -7.99 -4.37 -4.59
C VAL A 224 -7.26 -5.68 -4.33
N PRO A 225 -6.16 -5.70 -3.56
CA PRO A 225 -5.45 -6.93 -3.23
C PRO A 225 -6.21 -7.76 -2.20
N THR A 226 -5.89 -9.05 -2.13
CA THR A 226 -6.22 -9.84 -0.94
C THR A 226 -5.41 -9.30 0.24
N PHE A 227 -6.06 -9.09 1.39
CA PHE A 227 -5.41 -8.69 2.63
C PHE A 227 -5.59 -9.79 3.67
N THR A 228 -4.47 -10.28 4.21
CA THR A 228 -4.45 -11.44 5.13
C THR A 228 -3.64 -11.16 6.37
N LYS A 229 -4.08 -11.71 7.51
CA LYS A 229 -3.27 -11.85 8.71
C LYS A 229 -2.45 -13.13 8.59
N VAL A 230 -1.13 -13.04 8.76
CA VAL A 230 -0.19 -14.15 8.53
C VAL A 230 0.46 -14.65 9.82
N THR A 231 0.41 -13.86 10.89
CA THR A 231 0.88 -14.29 12.22
C THR A 231 -0.12 -13.97 13.32
N ASP A 232 -0.01 -14.70 14.42
CA ASP A 232 -0.62 -14.32 15.70
C ASP A 232 0.15 -13.15 16.36
N GLU A 233 -0.34 -12.72 17.53
CA GLU A 233 0.21 -11.62 18.32
C GLU A 233 1.55 -11.96 18.98
N GLN A 234 1.98 -13.22 18.93
CA GLN A 234 3.29 -13.68 19.39
C GLN A 234 4.28 -13.86 18.22
N GLY A 235 3.89 -13.45 17.00
CA GLY A 235 4.71 -13.56 15.80
C GLY A 235 4.90 -14.98 15.30
N ARG A 236 4.04 -15.92 15.69
CA ARG A 236 4.02 -17.28 15.14
C ARG A 236 3.16 -17.27 13.88
N ALA A 237 3.60 -17.98 12.86
CA ALA A 237 2.83 -18.13 11.63
C ALA A 237 1.50 -18.85 11.94
N LEU A 238 0.41 -18.35 11.36
CA LEU A 238 -0.87 -19.05 11.40
C LEU A 238 -0.80 -20.30 10.50
N GLU A 239 -1.45 -21.39 10.92
CA GLU A 239 -1.53 -22.62 10.09
C GLU A 239 -2.25 -22.33 8.76
N GLN A 240 -3.24 -21.45 8.80
CA GLN A 240 -3.91 -20.90 7.64
C GLN A 240 -3.96 -19.37 7.78
N PRO A 241 -3.39 -18.61 6.83
CA PRO A 241 -3.55 -17.15 6.80
C PRO A 241 -5.03 -16.78 6.83
N GLN A 242 -5.39 -15.88 7.74
CA GLN A 242 -6.78 -15.43 7.87
C GLN A 242 -7.03 -14.33 6.86
N GLU A 243 -7.89 -14.60 5.88
CA GLU A 243 -8.34 -13.62 4.89
C GLU A 243 -9.25 -12.59 5.56
N LEU A 244 -8.81 -11.33 5.54
CA LEU A 244 -9.57 -10.19 6.05
C LEU A 244 -10.27 -9.43 4.93
N MET A 245 -9.66 -9.39 3.74
CA MET A 245 -10.30 -8.87 2.54
C MET A 245 -9.96 -9.71 1.32
N ARG A 246 -10.95 -9.87 0.44
CA ARG A 246 -10.82 -10.57 -0.84
C ARG A 246 -10.29 -9.66 -1.92
N LEU A 247 -9.53 -10.25 -2.84
CA LEU A 247 -9.13 -9.60 -4.08
C LEU A 247 -10.35 -9.23 -4.93
N ILE A 248 -10.33 -8.01 -5.46
CA ILE A 248 -11.33 -7.51 -6.42
C ILE A 248 -10.60 -7.26 -7.73
N ALA A 249 -11.11 -7.82 -8.82
CA ALA A 249 -10.57 -7.63 -10.16
C ALA A 249 -11.61 -7.02 -11.10
N GLU A 250 -11.16 -6.09 -11.94
CA GLU A 250 -11.94 -5.45 -12.99
C GLU A 250 -11.47 -5.94 -14.36
N ARG A 251 -12.38 -6.00 -15.34
CA ARG A 251 -12.07 -6.44 -16.72
C ARG A 251 -11.47 -5.30 -17.55
N ILE A 252 -10.55 -5.64 -18.46
CA ILE A 252 -9.79 -4.73 -19.33
C ILE A 252 -9.71 -5.17 -20.82
#